data_AF-A0A7K7NZ96-F1
#
_entry.id   AF-A0A7K7NZ96-F1
#
_cell.length_a   1.000
_cell.length_b   1.000
_cell.length_c   1.000
_cell.angle_alpha   90.00
_cell.angle_beta   90.00
_cell.angle_gamma   90.00
#
_symmetry.space_group_name_H-M   'P 1'
#
loop_
_entity.id
_entity.type
_entity.pdbx_description
1 polymer ?
#
loop_
_entity_poly.entity_id
_entity_poly.type
_entity_poly.pdbx_seq_one_letter_code
_entity_poly.pdbx_strand_id
1 'polypeptide(L)'
;SPPFPPPALLSPAGASLCLQVALEVLHRSQSPACSRLCDALIGRLAPPGPAPAESALVGGLQDPERSRLLEAAMAVAGPRRLRELFRQQLKGRLRGVAAHRVANHGLQRLLDHAPADVVGEVLSELGPALAEPLARGHPGVLTALLGACRRHPGLQQEALRCLFQVGHAP
;
A
#
# COMPACT_ATOMS: atom_id res chain seq x y z
N SER A 1 6.45 4.37 41.17
CA SER A 1 7.01 4.54 39.81
C SER A 1 6.19 3.70 38.85
N PRO A 2 5.61 4.25 37.78
CA PRO A 2 4.96 3.40 36.78
C PRO A 2 6.03 2.53 36.10
N PRO A 3 5.69 1.30 35.68
CA PRO A 3 6.66 0.39 35.09
C PRO A 3 7.16 0.97 33.77
N PHE A 4 8.48 1.14 33.66
CA PHE A 4 9.15 1.26 32.37
C PHE A 4 8.68 0.09 31.50
N PRO A 5 8.27 0.34 30.26
CA PRO A 5 7.63 -0.71 29.50
C PRO A 5 8.72 -1.71 29.02
N PRO A 6 8.37 -2.99 28.84
CA PRO A 6 9.35 -4.08 28.72
C PRO A 6 10.25 -3.93 27.47
N PRO A 7 11.47 -4.49 27.50
CA PRO A 7 12.49 -4.36 26.43
C PRO A 7 12.04 -4.88 25.05
N ALA A 8 10.91 -5.60 24.96
CA ALA A 8 10.27 -5.96 23.71
C ALA A 8 9.89 -4.73 22.84
N LEU A 9 9.64 -3.57 23.47
CA LEU A 9 9.37 -2.30 22.77
C LEU A 9 10.59 -1.70 22.08
N LEU A 10 11.80 -2.16 22.43
CA LEU A 10 13.05 -1.75 21.78
C LEU A 10 13.46 -2.69 20.65
N SER A 11 12.67 -3.74 20.37
CA SER A 11 12.85 -4.50 19.13
C SER A 11 12.38 -3.65 17.93
N PRO A 12 12.94 -3.85 16.71
CA PRO A 12 12.46 -3.17 15.51
C PRO A 12 10.94 -3.35 15.30
N ALA A 13 10.42 -4.54 15.66
CA ALA A 13 9.00 -4.86 15.62
C ALA A 13 8.16 -4.12 16.69
N GLY A 14 8.68 -3.99 17.91
CA GLY A 14 8.04 -3.25 19.00
C GLY A 14 7.98 -1.75 18.73
N ALA A 15 9.08 -1.17 18.24
CA ALA A 15 9.14 0.22 17.80
C ALA A 15 8.19 0.47 16.61
N SER A 16 8.10 -0.48 15.68
CA SER A 16 7.13 -0.44 14.58
C SER A 16 5.69 -0.38 15.11
N LEU A 17 5.30 -1.24 16.06
CA LEU A 17 3.95 -1.22 16.64
C LEU A 17 3.63 0.11 17.32
N CYS A 18 4.57 0.68 18.08
CA CYS A 18 4.39 2.01 18.68
C CYS A 18 4.15 3.09 17.63
N LEU A 19 4.90 3.09 16.54
CA LEU A 19 4.74 4.06 15.45
C LEU A 19 3.42 3.90 14.71
N GLN A 20 2.95 2.66 14.50
CA GLN A 20 1.64 2.39 13.91
C GLN A 20 0.52 2.95 14.80
N VAL A 21 0.56 2.66 16.11
CA VAL A 21 -0.42 3.19 17.06
C VAL A 21 -0.36 4.73 17.13
N ALA A 22 0.84 5.31 17.11
CA ALA A 22 1.02 6.77 17.10
C ALA A 22 0.38 7.40 15.84
N LEU A 23 0.60 6.82 14.66
CA LEU A 23 -0.04 7.28 13.42
C LEU A 23 -1.57 7.23 13.52
N GLU A 24 -2.13 6.12 14.03
CA GLU A 24 -3.57 5.97 14.18
C GLU A 24 -4.17 6.99 15.15
N VAL A 25 -3.55 7.20 16.31
CA VAL A 25 -4.02 8.17 17.31
C VAL A 25 -3.95 9.59 16.76
N LEU A 26 -2.86 9.94 16.07
CA LEU A 26 -2.71 11.24 15.42
C LEU A 26 -3.73 11.44 14.29
N HIS A 27 -4.05 10.38 13.55
CA HIS A 27 -5.05 10.42 12.49
C HIS A 27 -6.46 10.64 13.05
N ARG A 28 -6.85 9.87 14.08
CA ARG A 28 -8.16 9.99 14.73
C ARG A 28 -8.35 11.35 15.40
N SER A 29 -7.27 11.94 15.93
CA SER A 29 -7.29 13.30 16.50
C SER A 29 -7.20 14.42 15.45
N GLN A 30 -7.16 14.08 14.15
CA GLN A 30 -7.02 15.04 13.04
C GLN A 30 -5.80 15.98 13.20
N SER A 31 -4.77 15.51 13.88
CA SER A 31 -3.59 16.32 14.17
C SER A 31 -2.77 16.57 12.89
N PRO A 32 -2.31 17.81 12.63
CA PRO A 32 -1.40 18.08 11.52
C PRO A 32 -0.03 17.39 11.70
N ALA A 33 0.26 16.83 12.87
CA ALA A 33 1.43 15.98 13.08
C ALA A 33 1.33 14.63 12.36
N CYS A 34 0.13 14.15 12.05
CA CYS A 34 -0.08 12.87 11.37
C CYS A 34 0.56 12.86 9.98
N SER A 35 0.31 13.89 9.17
CA SER A 35 0.89 14.01 7.82
C SER A 35 2.42 14.13 7.89
N ARG A 36 2.95 14.93 8.82
CA ARG A 36 4.40 15.08 9.01
C ARG A 36 5.07 13.76 9.40
N LEU A 37 4.47 13.01 10.32
CA LEU A 37 5.00 11.71 10.73
C LEU A 37 4.93 10.70 9.58
N CYS A 38 3.81 10.66 8.86
CA CYS A 38 3.64 9.83 7.67
C CYS A 38 4.71 10.13 6.61
N ASP A 39 4.92 11.40 6.26
CA ASP A 39 5.92 11.80 5.27
C ASP A 39 7.34 11.49 5.71
N ALA A 40 7.65 11.70 6.99
CA ALA A 40 8.94 11.34 7.56
C ALA A 40 9.20 9.83 7.54
N LEU A 41 8.18 9.01 7.85
CA LEU A 41 8.29 7.55 7.82
C LEU A 41 8.50 7.04 6.39
N ILE A 42 7.70 7.52 5.43
CA ILE A 42 7.87 7.14 4.02
C ILE A 42 9.26 7.54 3.53
N GLY A 43 9.71 8.77 3.82
CA GLY A 43 11.04 9.24 3.40
C GLY A 43 12.19 8.46 4.00
N ARG A 44 12.05 7.94 5.23
CA ARG A 44 13.07 7.11 5.89
C ARG A 44 13.07 5.66 5.46
N LEU A 45 11.89 5.08 5.24
CA LEU A 45 11.73 3.66 4.92
C LEU A 45 11.86 3.38 3.42
N ALA A 46 11.60 4.38 2.60
CA ALA A 46 11.78 4.38 1.16
C ALA A 46 12.64 5.59 0.74
N PRO A 47 13.93 5.64 1.12
CA PRO A 47 14.82 6.74 0.77
C PRO A 47 15.04 6.77 -0.75
N PRO A 48 15.10 7.96 -1.39
CA PRO A 48 15.32 8.06 -2.82
C PRO A 48 16.59 7.28 -3.22
N GLY A 49 16.42 6.30 -4.10
CA GLY A 49 17.51 5.44 -4.55
C GLY A 49 18.54 6.22 -5.38
N PRO A 50 19.78 5.72 -5.48
CA PRO A 50 20.83 6.35 -6.29
C PRO A 50 20.54 6.29 -7.80
N ALA A 51 19.69 5.33 -8.24
CA ALA A 51 19.32 5.14 -9.63
C ALA A 51 17.83 5.51 -9.86
N PRO A 52 17.51 6.31 -10.90
CA PRO A 52 16.12 6.68 -11.22
C PRO A 52 15.25 5.48 -11.66
N ALA A 53 15.87 4.33 -11.93
CA ALA A 53 15.18 3.10 -12.32
C ALA A 53 14.66 2.28 -11.12
N GLU A 54 15.15 2.51 -9.90
CA GLU A 54 14.73 1.74 -8.72
C GLU A 54 13.71 2.50 -7.89
N SER A 55 12.56 1.87 -7.66
CA SER A 55 11.53 2.45 -6.79
C SER A 55 11.86 2.11 -5.35
N ALA A 56 12.22 3.13 -4.59
CA ALA A 56 12.52 3.01 -3.17
C ALA A 56 11.33 2.48 -2.39
N LEU A 57 10.11 2.89 -2.77
CA LEU A 57 8.88 2.40 -2.14
C LEU A 57 8.69 0.92 -2.39
N VAL A 58 8.96 0.44 -3.61
CA VAL A 58 8.86 -0.99 -3.92
C VAL A 58 9.86 -1.78 -3.10
N GLY A 59 11.12 -1.33 -2.98
CA GLY A 59 12.11 -1.96 -2.12
C GLY A 59 11.68 -2.01 -0.66
N GLY A 60 11.16 -0.89 -0.12
CA GLY A 60 10.64 -0.84 1.25
C GLY A 60 9.42 -1.75 1.49
N LEU A 61 8.54 -1.90 0.49
CA LEU A 61 7.38 -2.81 0.59
C LEU A 61 7.77 -4.29 0.46
N GLN A 62 8.92 -4.61 -0.12
CA GLN A 62 9.42 -5.98 -0.22
C GLN A 62 10.10 -6.44 1.09
N ASP A 63 10.56 -5.50 1.92
CA ASP A 63 11.17 -5.74 3.21
C ASP A 63 10.10 -6.03 4.29
N PRO A 64 10.08 -7.23 4.92
CA PRO A 64 9.08 -7.59 5.93
C PRO A 64 9.04 -6.68 7.16
N GLU A 65 10.16 -6.08 7.55
CA GLU A 65 10.25 -5.21 8.72
C GLU A 65 9.69 -3.82 8.41
N ARG A 66 9.95 -3.32 7.20
CA ARG A 66 9.54 -1.97 6.77
C ARG A 66 8.13 -1.94 6.20
N SER A 67 7.67 -3.02 5.56
CA SER A 67 6.40 -3.04 4.83
C SER A 67 5.22 -2.67 5.72
N ARG A 68 5.21 -3.15 6.97
CA ARG A 68 4.13 -2.90 7.94
C ARG A 68 4.01 -1.43 8.31
N LEU A 69 5.14 -0.73 8.48
CA LEU A 69 5.15 0.70 8.74
C LEU A 69 4.72 1.52 7.52
N LEU A 70 5.16 1.10 6.33
CA LEU A 70 4.72 1.73 5.07
C LEU A 70 3.23 1.53 4.84
N GLU A 71 2.69 0.34 5.12
CA GLU A 71 1.25 0.05 5.10
C GLU A 71 0.49 1.01 6.03
N ALA A 72 0.92 1.15 7.28
CA ALA A 72 0.27 2.06 8.24
C ALA A 72 0.37 3.53 7.82
N ALA A 73 1.52 3.96 7.29
CA ALA A 73 1.70 5.30 6.77
C ALA A 73 0.76 5.57 5.58
N MET A 74 0.65 4.64 4.63
CA MET A 74 -0.28 4.75 3.51
C MET A 74 -1.75 4.80 3.96
N ALA A 75 -2.12 4.11 5.03
CA ALA A 75 -3.49 4.10 5.55
C ALA A 75 -3.95 5.48 6.07
N VAL A 76 -3.03 6.30 6.55
CA VAL A 76 -3.31 7.64 7.07
C VAL A 76 -2.88 8.77 6.11
N ALA A 77 -2.23 8.41 5.00
CA ALA A 77 -1.80 9.35 3.99
C ALA A 77 -2.99 9.99 3.28
N GLY A 78 -2.92 11.31 3.06
CA GLY A 78 -3.93 12.03 2.30
C GLY A 78 -3.97 11.61 0.82
N PRO A 79 -5.09 11.85 0.11
CA PRO A 79 -5.29 11.38 -1.27
C PRO A 79 -4.28 11.97 -2.27
N ARG A 80 -3.80 13.20 -2.03
CA ARG A 80 -2.74 13.82 -2.85
C ARG A 80 -1.42 13.06 -2.70
N ARG A 81 -1.07 12.67 -1.48
CA ARG A 81 0.18 11.96 -1.20
C ARG A 81 0.15 10.55 -1.79
N LEU A 82 -0.97 9.84 -1.66
CA LEU A 82 -1.16 8.52 -2.29
C LEU A 82 -1.04 8.58 -3.82
N ARG A 83 -1.59 9.63 -4.46
CA ARG A 83 -1.42 9.89 -5.90
C ARG A 83 0.05 10.04 -6.28
N GLU A 84 0.80 10.86 -5.54
CA GLU A 84 2.22 11.10 -5.79
C GLU A 84 3.03 9.80 -5.65
N LEU A 85 2.83 9.06 -4.55
CA LEU A 85 3.50 7.78 -4.31
C LEU A 85 3.20 6.77 -5.41
N PHE A 86 1.92 6.64 -5.78
CA PHE A 86 1.52 5.72 -6.83
C PHE A 86 2.21 6.04 -8.16
N ARG A 87 2.05 7.29 -8.64
CA ARG A 87 2.55 7.69 -9.98
C ARG A 87 4.07 7.68 -10.07
N GLN A 88 4.77 8.01 -8.99
CA GLN A 88 6.22 8.11 -9.00
C GLN A 88 6.91 6.77 -8.72
N GLN A 89 6.30 5.88 -7.94
CA GLN A 89 7.00 4.74 -7.37
C GLN A 89 6.35 3.38 -7.65
N LEU A 90 5.06 3.31 -7.98
CA LEU A 90 4.36 2.03 -8.19
C LEU A 90 3.88 1.81 -9.62
N LYS A 91 3.50 2.88 -10.32
CA LYS A 91 3.01 2.81 -11.70
C LYS A 91 4.05 2.16 -12.62
N GLY A 92 3.58 1.23 -13.46
CA GLY A 92 4.40 0.42 -14.36
C GLY A 92 5.09 -0.78 -13.68
N ARG A 93 4.86 -1.00 -12.38
CA ARG A 93 5.49 -2.07 -11.59
C ARG A 93 4.47 -2.92 -10.82
N LEU A 94 3.17 -2.71 -11.02
CA LEU A 94 2.12 -3.29 -10.18
C LEU A 94 2.06 -4.80 -10.27
N ARG A 95 2.31 -5.38 -11.45
CA ARG A 95 2.38 -6.82 -11.65
C ARG A 95 3.38 -7.48 -10.70
N GLY A 96 4.61 -6.94 -10.64
CA GLY A 96 5.67 -7.46 -9.75
C GLY A 96 5.35 -7.24 -8.28
N VAL A 97 4.79 -6.09 -7.92
CA VAL A 97 4.38 -5.78 -6.54
C VAL A 97 3.26 -6.72 -6.08
N ALA A 98 2.23 -6.92 -6.90
CA ALA A 98 1.10 -7.79 -6.62
C ALA A 98 1.49 -9.27 -6.52
N ALA A 99 2.44 -9.72 -7.33
CA ALA A 99 2.95 -11.09 -7.32
C ALA A 99 3.97 -11.37 -6.20
N HIS A 100 4.41 -10.35 -5.45
CA HIS A 100 5.44 -10.49 -4.41
C HIS A 100 4.85 -10.82 -3.04
N ARG A 101 5.46 -11.77 -2.31
CA ARG A 101 4.95 -12.32 -1.03
C ARG A 101 4.70 -11.30 0.08
N VAL A 102 5.46 -10.20 0.12
CA VAL A 102 5.32 -9.12 1.12
C VAL A 102 4.61 -7.90 0.52
N ALA A 103 5.20 -7.30 -0.52
CA ALA A 103 4.72 -6.07 -1.14
C ALA A 103 3.26 -6.08 -1.63
N ASN A 104 2.66 -7.25 -1.89
CA ASN A 104 1.24 -7.35 -2.22
C ASN A 104 0.33 -6.73 -1.13
N HIS A 105 0.71 -6.82 0.15
CA HIS A 105 -0.03 -6.23 1.26
C HIS A 105 0.02 -4.70 1.21
N GLY A 106 1.17 -4.12 0.86
CA GLY A 106 1.31 -2.69 0.61
C GLY A 106 0.38 -2.19 -0.49
N LEU A 107 0.26 -2.93 -1.59
CA LEU A 107 -0.66 -2.59 -2.67
C LEU A 107 -2.12 -2.66 -2.24
N GLN A 108 -2.52 -3.70 -1.50
CA GLN A 108 -3.86 -3.81 -0.93
C GLN A 108 -4.17 -2.63 -0.01
N ARG A 109 -3.20 -2.24 0.82
CA ARG A 109 -3.34 -1.09 1.73
C ARG A 109 -3.46 0.22 0.99
N LEU A 110 -2.69 0.42 -0.07
CA LEU A 110 -2.86 1.59 -0.94
C LEU A 110 -4.27 1.61 -1.55
N LEU A 111 -4.73 0.48 -2.08
CA LEU A 111 -6.05 0.36 -2.71
C LEU A 111 -7.19 0.66 -1.73
N ASP A 112 -7.07 0.32 -0.45
CA ASP A 112 -8.09 0.62 0.56
C ASP A 112 -8.33 2.12 0.77
N HIS A 113 -7.32 2.95 0.54
CA HIS A 113 -7.36 4.39 0.79
C HIS A 113 -7.18 5.26 -0.47
N ALA A 114 -6.94 4.64 -1.62
CA ALA A 114 -6.68 5.33 -2.87
C ALA A 114 -7.89 6.13 -3.38
N PRO A 115 -7.66 7.31 -3.99
CA PRO A 115 -8.70 8.03 -4.71
C PRO A 115 -9.05 7.35 -6.04
N ALA A 116 -10.22 7.67 -6.59
CA ALA A 116 -10.79 7.01 -7.76
C ALA A 116 -9.85 7.01 -8.99
N ASP A 117 -9.11 8.09 -9.22
CA ASP A 117 -8.18 8.18 -10.35
C ASP A 117 -7.04 7.16 -10.24
N VAL A 118 -6.48 7.00 -9.03
CA VAL A 118 -5.45 5.97 -8.76
C VAL A 118 -6.01 4.57 -8.91
N VAL A 119 -7.23 4.32 -8.40
CA VAL A 119 -7.87 3.00 -8.54
C VAL A 119 -8.11 2.65 -10.00
N GLY A 120 -8.54 3.60 -10.84
CA GLY A 120 -8.67 3.41 -12.28
C GLY A 120 -7.34 3.10 -12.97
N GLU A 121 -6.27 3.83 -12.61
CA GLU A 121 -4.92 3.54 -13.13
C GLU A 121 -4.43 2.13 -12.72
N VAL A 122 -4.67 1.71 -11.47
CA VAL A 122 -4.35 0.35 -11.01
C VAL A 122 -5.17 -0.69 -11.75
N LEU A 123 -6.47 -0.47 -11.94
CA LEU A 123 -7.37 -1.40 -12.63
C LEU A 123 -6.91 -1.61 -14.08
N SER A 124 -6.56 -0.53 -14.77
CA SER A 124 -6.09 -0.58 -16.15
C SER A 124 -4.75 -1.31 -16.30
N GLU A 125 -3.80 -1.09 -15.39
CA GLU A 125 -2.47 -1.72 -15.44
C GLU A 125 -2.48 -3.17 -14.92
N LEU A 126 -3.08 -3.40 -13.75
CA LEU A 126 -3.02 -4.69 -13.07
C LEU A 126 -4.11 -5.64 -13.54
N GLY A 127 -5.26 -5.13 -13.97
CA GLY A 127 -6.42 -5.93 -14.35
C GLY A 127 -6.10 -7.09 -15.29
N PRO A 128 -5.48 -6.83 -16.46
CA PRO A 128 -5.06 -7.88 -17.40
C PRO A 128 -4.01 -8.86 -16.84
N ALA A 129 -3.30 -8.48 -15.78
CA ALA A 129 -2.23 -9.25 -15.16
C ALA A 129 -2.64 -9.94 -13.85
N LEU A 130 -3.91 -9.86 -13.43
CA LEU A 130 -4.39 -10.39 -12.15
C LEU A 130 -4.27 -11.92 -12.02
N ALA A 131 -4.22 -12.65 -13.13
CA ALA A 131 -4.04 -14.10 -13.13
C ALA A 131 -2.78 -14.53 -12.38
N GLU A 132 -1.68 -13.76 -12.48
CA GLU A 132 -0.41 -14.13 -11.87
C GLU A 132 -0.39 -13.96 -10.33
N PRO A 133 -0.82 -12.82 -9.75
CA PRO A 133 -1.02 -12.72 -8.30
C PRO A 133 -1.97 -13.80 -7.74
N LEU A 134 -3.04 -14.13 -8.47
CA LEU A 134 -3.98 -15.19 -8.06
C LEU A 134 -3.30 -16.57 -8.04
N ALA A 135 -2.57 -16.92 -9.10
CA ALA A 135 -1.82 -18.18 -9.18
C ALA A 135 -0.74 -18.29 -8.10
N ARG A 136 -0.18 -17.16 -7.66
CA ARG A 136 0.77 -17.10 -6.53
C ARG A 136 0.11 -17.12 -5.14
N GLY A 137 -1.22 -17.24 -5.07
CA GLY A 137 -1.93 -17.31 -3.79
C GLY A 137 -2.11 -15.95 -3.13
N HIS A 138 -2.19 -14.85 -3.90
CA HIS A 138 -2.44 -13.50 -3.39
C HIS A 138 -3.85 -12.97 -3.76
N PRO A 139 -4.95 -13.68 -3.43
CA PRO A 139 -6.30 -13.24 -3.78
C PRO A 139 -6.72 -11.93 -3.10
N GLY A 140 -6.05 -11.56 -2.01
CA GLY A 140 -6.28 -10.27 -1.34
C GLY A 140 -6.11 -9.06 -2.26
N VAL A 141 -5.22 -9.16 -3.27
CA VAL A 141 -5.03 -8.08 -4.26
C VAL A 141 -6.29 -7.86 -5.09
N LEU A 142 -6.91 -8.94 -5.57
CA LEU A 142 -8.19 -8.86 -6.30
C LEU A 142 -9.29 -8.30 -5.38
N THR A 143 -9.41 -8.83 -4.16
CA THR A 143 -10.42 -8.38 -3.20
C THR A 143 -10.29 -6.89 -2.89
N ALA A 144 -9.07 -6.40 -2.66
CA ALA A 144 -8.81 -4.99 -2.40
C ALA A 144 -9.13 -4.11 -3.63
N LEU A 145 -8.77 -4.55 -4.84
CA LEU A 145 -9.06 -3.82 -6.08
C LEU A 145 -10.56 -3.71 -6.31
N LEU A 146 -11.31 -4.80 -6.17
CA LEU A 146 -12.77 -4.79 -6.30
C LEU A 146 -13.43 -3.96 -5.19
N GLY A 147 -12.93 -4.08 -3.96
CA GLY A 147 -13.37 -3.26 -2.83
C GLY A 147 -13.19 -1.77 -3.11
N ALA A 148 -12.07 -1.40 -3.74
CA ALA A 148 -11.80 -0.03 -4.18
C ALA A 148 -12.72 0.42 -5.31
N CYS A 149 -12.90 -0.40 -6.34
CA CYS A 149 -13.82 -0.10 -7.44
C CYS A 149 -15.26 0.07 -6.95
N ARG A 150 -15.69 -0.72 -5.96
CA ARG A 150 -17.04 -0.60 -5.38
C ARG A 150 -17.30 0.77 -4.75
N ARG A 151 -16.27 1.41 -4.18
CA ARG A 151 -16.39 2.78 -3.61
C ARG A 151 -16.52 3.86 -4.68
N HIS A 152 -16.31 3.52 -5.94
CA HIS A 152 -16.29 4.47 -7.06
C HIS A 152 -17.21 3.98 -8.20
N PRO A 153 -18.44 4.51 -8.30
CA PRO A 153 -19.44 4.05 -9.28
C PRO A 153 -18.93 3.96 -10.73
N GLY A 154 -18.06 4.90 -11.14
CA GLY A 154 -17.49 4.92 -12.49
C GLY A 154 -16.56 3.75 -12.84
N LEU A 155 -16.04 3.00 -11.85
CA LEU A 155 -15.08 1.91 -12.07
C LEU A 155 -15.72 0.52 -12.00
N GLN A 156 -16.97 0.40 -11.55
CA GLN A 156 -17.61 -0.89 -11.30
C GLN A 156 -17.78 -1.72 -12.59
N GLN A 157 -18.16 -1.07 -13.69
CA GLN A 157 -18.33 -1.73 -14.99
C GLN A 157 -17.01 -2.29 -15.53
N GLU A 158 -15.93 -1.51 -15.41
CA GLU A 158 -14.60 -1.94 -15.84
C GLU A 158 -14.06 -3.07 -14.96
N ALA A 159 -14.32 -3.00 -13.65
CA ALA A 159 -13.94 -4.06 -12.72
C ALA A 159 -14.63 -5.40 -13.03
N LEU A 160 -15.93 -5.38 -13.38
CA LEU A 160 -16.66 -6.57 -13.81
C LEU A 160 -16.09 -7.16 -15.10
N ARG A 161 -15.80 -6.31 -16.10
CA ARG A 161 -15.17 -6.76 -17.37
C ARG A 161 -13.82 -7.44 -17.10
N CYS A 162 -13.01 -6.85 -16.24
CA CYS A 162 -11.73 -7.41 -15.85
C CYS A 162 -11.88 -8.79 -15.18
N LEU A 163 -12.85 -8.96 -14.29
CA LEU A 163 -13.13 -10.25 -13.65
C LEU A 163 -13.49 -11.35 -14.65
N PHE A 164 -14.36 -11.04 -15.62
CA PHE A 164 -14.72 -12.02 -16.65
C PHE A 164 -13.51 -12.43 -17.49
N GLN A 165 -12.63 -11.49 -17.84
CA GLN A 165 -11.41 -11.79 -18.61
C GLN A 165 -10.45 -12.71 -17.85
N VAL A 166 -10.29 -12.50 -16.53
CA VAL A 166 -9.41 -13.34 -15.70
C VAL A 166 -9.98 -14.75 -15.51
N GLY A 167 -11.29 -14.89 -15.36
CA GLY A 167 -11.95 -16.20 -15.21
C GLY A 167 -11.98 -17.05 -16.50
N HIS A 168 -11.71 -16.45 -17.66
CA HIS A 168 -11.65 -17.12 -18.96
C HIS A 168 -10.22 -17.33 -19.48
N ALA A 169 -9.19 -16.95 -18.70
CA ALA A 169 -7.81 -17.27 -19.04
C ALA A 169 -7.59 -18.81 -18.91
N PRO A 170 -7.04 -19.47 -19.95
CA PRO A 170 -6.89 -20.93 -20.00
C PRO A 170 -5.92 -21.49 -18.96
#